data_AF-A0A410P0A6-F1
#
_entry.id   AF-A0A410P0A6-F1
#
_cell.length_a   1.000
_cell.length_b   1.000
_cell.length_c   1.000
_cell.angle_alpha   90.00
_cell.angle_beta   90.00
_cell.angle_gamma   90.00
#
_symmetry.space_group_name_H-M   'P 1'
#
loop_
_entity.id
_entity.type
_entity.pdbx_description
1 polymer ?
#
loop_
_entity_poly.entity_id
_entity_poly.type
_entity_poly.pdbx_seq_one_letter_code
_entity_poly.pdbx_strand_id
1 'polypeptide(L)'
;MKRPSPLFFVVLATLLAACDPPGQVNPPTEPAQPIQGPGTSAPPPQRPPGMEPLLRGAGATSFVGRWAATASACAQPDDEAALEITTTDLHGRGLLCVIETINERGQGYDALLSCQTAAGQAERPARFEATDDALRLIWLDRPNEQPQRLIRCTTLAR
;
A
#
# COMPACT_ATOMS: atom_id res chain seq x y z
N MET A 1 57.40 18.04 26.75
CA MET A 1 57.65 19.34 27.40
C MET A 1 58.31 20.28 26.40
N LYS A 2 57.61 21.32 25.94
CA LYS A 2 58.22 22.51 25.31
C LYS A 2 57.30 23.69 25.63
N ARG A 3 57.83 24.68 26.35
CA ARG A 3 57.10 25.80 26.94
C ARG A 3 56.74 26.84 25.87
N PRO A 4 55.55 27.47 25.93
CA PRO A 4 55.21 28.61 25.11
C PRO A 4 55.85 29.88 25.70
N SER A 5 56.23 30.83 24.84
CA SER A 5 56.64 32.17 25.27
C SER A 5 55.74 33.24 24.67
N PRO A 6 55.50 34.34 25.40
CA PRO A 6 54.29 35.13 25.34
C PRO A 6 54.59 36.52 24.79
N LEU A 7 53.90 36.94 23.74
CA LEU A 7 53.94 38.33 23.33
C LEU A 7 52.54 38.81 22.95
N PHE A 8 52.05 39.65 23.85
CA PHE A 8 51.18 40.78 23.59
C PHE A 8 49.68 40.52 23.41
N PHE A 9 49.07 40.39 24.58
CA PHE A 9 47.73 40.82 24.93
C PHE A 9 47.37 42.22 24.42
N VAL A 10 46.05 42.44 24.28
CA VAL A 10 45.28 43.69 24.08
C VAL A 10 45.38 44.23 22.64
N VAL A 11 44.34 44.27 21.80
CA VAL A 11 43.07 45.01 21.83
C VAL A 11 42.30 44.46 20.59
N LEU A 12 41.07 43.94 20.60
CA LEU A 12 39.82 44.68 20.65
C LEU A 12 38.68 43.64 20.59
N ALA A 13 37.89 43.57 21.64
CA ALA A 13 36.59 42.94 21.61
C ALA A 13 35.66 43.77 20.72
N THR A 14 35.03 43.14 19.72
CA THR A 14 33.70 43.40 19.17
C THR A 14 33.68 42.88 17.73
N LEU A 15 32.81 41.90 17.44
CA LEU A 15 32.06 41.70 16.19
C LEU A 15 31.43 40.29 16.21
N LEU A 16 30.64 40.01 17.25
CA LEU A 16 29.59 38.99 17.22
C LEU A 16 28.27 39.73 17.05
N ALA A 17 27.93 40.08 15.80
CA ALA A 17 26.59 40.48 15.41
C ALA A 17 26.49 40.56 13.88
N ALA A 18 26.47 39.40 13.23
CA ALA A 18 25.78 39.23 11.95
C ALA A 18 24.94 37.96 12.06
N CYS A 19 23.95 38.00 12.96
CA CYS A 19 22.80 37.12 12.85
C CYS A 19 22.05 37.56 11.60
N ASP A 20 22.02 36.68 10.62
CA ASP A 20 21.15 36.79 9.45
C ASP A 20 19.72 37.14 9.92
N PRO A 21 19.02 38.12 9.32
CA PRO A 21 17.67 38.46 9.74
C PRO A 21 16.74 37.25 9.62
N PRO A 22 16.02 36.83 10.68
CA PRO A 22 14.99 35.82 10.56
C PRO A 22 13.82 36.44 9.79
N GLY A 23 13.66 36.14 8.50
CA GLY A 23 12.52 36.68 7.76
C GLY A 23 12.54 36.62 6.24
N GLN A 24 13.61 36.19 5.56
CA GLN A 24 13.57 35.92 4.12
C GLN A 24 13.55 34.41 3.82
N VAL A 25 12.47 33.77 4.23
CA VAL A 25 12.03 32.56 3.53
C VAL A 25 11.10 33.01 2.42
N ASN A 26 11.36 32.57 1.19
CA ASN A 26 10.45 32.78 0.07
C ASN A 26 9.07 32.21 0.48
N PRO A 27 7.99 33.02 0.52
CA PRO A 27 6.68 32.51 0.94
C PRO A 27 6.28 31.34 0.02
N PRO A 28 5.59 30.30 0.54
CA PRO A 28 5.13 29.20 -0.29
C PRO A 28 4.25 29.76 -1.40
N THR A 29 4.74 29.77 -2.63
CA THR A 29 3.90 30.10 -3.79
C THR A 29 3.16 28.83 -4.14
N GLU A 30 2.09 28.57 -3.38
CA GLU A 30 1.12 27.55 -3.76
C GLU A 30 -0.11 28.18 -4.40
N PRO A 31 -0.58 27.60 -5.52
CA PRO A 31 0.07 26.54 -6.31
C PRO A 31 1.13 27.11 -7.26
N ALA A 32 2.22 26.35 -7.44
CA ALA A 32 3.18 26.61 -8.52
C ALA A 32 2.44 26.66 -9.86
N GLN A 33 2.76 27.65 -10.70
CA GLN A 33 2.11 27.79 -12.00
C GLN A 33 2.40 26.55 -12.87
N PRO A 34 1.40 26.04 -13.63
CA PRO A 34 1.60 24.89 -14.49
C PRO A 34 2.70 25.13 -15.51
N ILE A 35 3.61 24.17 -15.67
CA ILE A 35 4.61 24.19 -16.75
C ILE A 35 3.88 24.03 -18.08
N GLN A 36 3.79 25.11 -18.87
CA GLN A 36 3.27 25.05 -20.24
C GLN A 36 4.37 24.50 -21.17
N GLY A 37 4.43 23.17 -21.27
CA GLY A 37 5.22 22.50 -22.31
C GLY A 37 4.41 22.35 -23.61
N PRO A 38 5.05 22.09 -24.77
CA PRO A 38 4.37 21.93 -26.06
C PRO A 38 3.37 20.75 -26.19
N GLY A 39 2.98 20.10 -25.08
CA GLY A 39 2.11 18.91 -25.06
C GLY A 39 0.82 19.05 -24.23
N THR A 40 0.56 20.19 -23.59
CA THR A 40 -0.56 20.34 -22.62
C THR A 40 -1.95 20.61 -23.25
N SER A 41 -2.13 20.39 -24.55
CA SER A 41 -3.42 20.67 -25.23
C SER A 41 -3.92 19.54 -26.11
N ALA A 42 -3.40 18.33 -25.97
CA ALA A 42 -4.01 17.16 -26.61
C ALA A 42 -5.15 16.64 -25.71
N PRO A 43 -6.40 16.59 -26.20
CA PRO A 43 -7.44 15.81 -25.54
C PRO A 43 -6.94 14.38 -25.36
N PRO A 44 -7.23 13.71 -24.22
CA PRO A 44 -6.89 12.30 -24.09
C PRO A 44 -7.49 11.54 -25.28
N PRO A 45 -6.74 10.61 -25.91
CA PRO A 45 -7.22 9.90 -27.07
C PRO A 45 -8.57 9.24 -26.74
N GLN A 46 -9.58 9.54 -27.54
CA GLN A 46 -10.91 8.95 -27.38
C GLN A 46 -10.79 7.44 -27.61
N ARG A 47 -11.16 6.67 -26.59
CA ARG A 47 -11.07 5.21 -26.60
C ARG A 47 -12.02 4.66 -27.69
N PRO A 48 -11.59 3.66 -28.49
CA PRO A 48 -12.46 3.01 -29.45
C PRO A 48 -13.71 2.41 -28.77
N PRO A 49 -14.92 2.58 -29.35
CA PRO A 49 -16.11 1.93 -28.83
C PRO A 49 -15.95 0.41 -28.91
N GLY A 50 -16.32 -0.31 -27.84
CA GLY A 50 -16.17 -1.77 -27.73
C GLY A 50 -14.97 -2.23 -26.89
N MET A 51 -14.12 -1.32 -26.40
CA MET A 51 -13.21 -1.62 -25.30
C MET A 51 -13.91 -1.29 -23.98
N GLU A 52 -14.68 -2.24 -23.45
CA GLU A 52 -14.98 -2.24 -22.01
C GLU A 52 -13.64 -2.18 -21.26
N PRO A 53 -13.56 -1.48 -20.12
CA PRO A 53 -12.40 -1.60 -19.25
C PRO A 53 -12.25 -3.09 -18.92
N LEU A 54 -11.24 -3.74 -19.49
CA LEU A 54 -10.63 -4.89 -18.84
C LEU A 54 -10.26 -4.33 -17.47
N LEU A 55 -11.02 -4.70 -16.43
CA LEU A 55 -10.80 -4.27 -15.06
C LEU A 55 -9.30 -4.32 -14.83
N ARG A 56 -8.66 -3.15 -14.73
CA ARG A 56 -7.25 -3.09 -14.36
C ARG A 56 -7.19 -3.83 -13.03
N GLY A 57 -6.35 -4.86 -12.92
CA GLY A 57 -5.91 -5.31 -11.60
C GLY A 57 -5.54 -4.05 -10.82
N ALA A 58 -6.10 -3.88 -9.62
CA ALA A 58 -6.13 -2.63 -8.87
C ALA A 58 -4.74 -2.20 -8.30
N GLY A 59 -3.69 -2.29 -9.12
CA GLY A 59 -2.29 -2.12 -8.74
C GLY A 59 -1.66 -3.40 -8.20
N ALA A 60 -0.33 -3.35 -8.05
CA ALA A 60 0.42 -4.30 -7.24
C ALA A 60 -0.27 -4.37 -5.87
N THR A 61 -0.72 -5.57 -5.47
CA THR A 61 -1.47 -5.83 -4.21
C THR A 61 -2.94 -5.39 -4.17
N SER A 62 -3.67 -5.47 -5.28
CA SER A 62 -5.13 -5.22 -5.33
C SER A 62 -5.97 -6.05 -4.35
N PHE A 63 -5.46 -7.21 -3.92
CA PHE A 63 -6.11 -8.10 -2.97
C PHE A 63 -6.03 -7.65 -1.50
N VAL A 64 -5.22 -6.64 -1.19
CA VAL A 64 -5.08 -6.13 0.19
C VAL A 64 -6.36 -5.45 0.64
N GLY A 65 -6.74 -5.70 1.90
CA GLY A 65 -7.89 -5.13 2.58
C GLY A 65 -8.78 -6.19 3.23
N ARG A 66 -9.97 -5.73 3.65
CA ARG A 66 -10.98 -6.54 4.30
C ARG A 66 -12.01 -7.05 3.31
N TRP A 67 -12.34 -8.34 3.39
CA TRP A 67 -13.19 -9.05 2.46
C TRP A 67 -14.18 -9.94 3.20
N ALA A 68 -15.42 -10.06 2.74
CA ALA A 68 -16.37 -11.00 3.36
C ALA A 68 -17.30 -11.64 2.34
N ALA A 69 -17.98 -12.73 2.71
CA ALA A 69 -18.93 -13.39 1.82
C ALA A 69 -20.21 -12.57 1.59
N THR A 70 -20.57 -11.70 2.54
CA THR A 70 -21.78 -10.87 2.51
C THR A 70 -21.54 -9.50 3.14
N ALA A 71 -22.41 -8.53 2.83
CA ALA A 71 -22.35 -7.20 3.45
C ALA A 71 -22.61 -7.25 4.96
N SER A 72 -23.48 -8.17 5.42
CA SER A 72 -23.73 -8.37 6.86
C SER A 72 -22.49 -8.87 7.59
N ALA A 73 -21.67 -9.71 6.96
CA ALA A 73 -20.40 -10.17 7.51
C ALA A 73 -19.36 -9.04 7.57
N CYS A 74 -19.35 -8.12 6.61
CA CYS A 74 -18.53 -6.91 6.69
C CYS A 74 -18.90 -6.00 7.87
N ALA A 75 -20.17 -5.97 8.28
CA ALA A 75 -20.63 -5.15 9.39
C ALA A 75 -20.32 -5.75 10.78
N GLN A 76 -19.91 -7.02 10.85
CA GLN A 76 -19.50 -7.64 12.11
C GLN A 76 -18.11 -7.11 12.53
N PRO A 77 -17.92 -6.78 13.82
CA PRO A 77 -16.63 -6.29 14.32
C PRO A 77 -15.59 -7.40 14.43
N ASP A 78 -16.03 -8.66 14.52
CA ASP A 78 -15.16 -9.80 14.76
C ASP A 78 -14.56 -10.36 13.46
N ASP A 79 -13.30 -10.81 13.54
CA ASP A 79 -12.55 -11.38 12.42
C ASP A 79 -13.06 -12.77 12.00
N GLU A 80 -14.04 -13.33 12.70
CA GLU A 80 -14.65 -14.61 12.32
C GLU A 80 -15.47 -14.52 11.03
N ALA A 81 -16.04 -13.35 10.72
CA ALA A 81 -16.96 -13.18 9.60
C ALA A 81 -16.27 -12.65 8.33
N ALA A 82 -15.17 -11.92 8.49
CA ALA A 82 -14.43 -11.29 7.41
C ALA A 82 -12.99 -11.81 7.37
N LEU A 83 -12.41 -11.77 6.18
CA LEU A 83 -11.03 -12.07 5.89
C LEU A 83 -10.27 -10.75 5.75
N GLU A 84 -9.25 -10.53 6.56
CA GLU A 84 -8.31 -9.44 6.41
C GLU A 84 -7.05 -9.94 5.71
N ILE A 85 -6.64 -9.25 4.65
CA ILE A 85 -5.42 -9.58 3.91
C ILE A 85 -4.53 -8.35 3.87
N THR A 86 -3.33 -8.47 4.43
CA THR A 86 -2.27 -7.47 4.31
C THR A 86 -1.24 -7.93 3.26
N THR A 87 -0.11 -7.24 3.16
CA THR A 87 1.01 -7.70 2.32
C THR A 87 1.78 -8.88 2.94
N THR A 88 1.60 -9.13 4.23
CA THR A 88 2.37 -10.13 5.01
C THR A 88 1.51 -11.16 5.72
N ASP A 89 0.22 -10.91 5.87
CA ASP A 89 -0.66 -11.73 6.71
C ASP A 89 -2.03 -11.90 6.05
N LEU A 90 -2.65 -13.04 6.33
CA LEU A 90 -4.03 -13.34 5.99
C LEU A 90 -4.70 -13.96 7.21
N HIS A 91 -5.74 -13.32 7.73
CA HIS A 91 -6.42 -13.79 8.93
C HIS A 91 -7.93 -13.56 8.90
N GLY A 92 -8.63 -14.31 9.73
CA GLY A 92 -10.08 -14.29 9.84
C GLY A 92 -10.74 -15.48 9.13
N ARG A 93 -12.04 -15.69 9.42
CA ARG A 93 -12.80 -16.86 8.95
C ARG A 93 -12.12 -18.20 9.25
N GLY A 94 -11.52 -18.31 10.44
CA GLY A 94 -10.78 -19.49 10.89
C GLY A 94 -9.40 -19.67 10.24
N LEU A 95 -8.90 -18.67 9.50
CA LEU A 95 -7.55 -18.67 8.93
C LEU A 95 -6.64 -17.76 9.77
N LEU A 96 -5.41 -18.21 9.98
CA LEU A 96 -4.32 -17.39 10.51
C LEU A 96 -3.05 -17.81 9.76
N CYS A 97 -2.64 -17.01 8.79
CA CYS A 97 -1.56 -17.34 7.87
C CYS A 97 -0.60 -16.18 7.68
N VAL A 98 0.68 -16.51 7.54
CA VAL A 98 1.72 -15.59 7.04
C VAL A 98 1.82 -15.76 5.53
N ILE A 99 1.94 -14.66 4.80
CA ILE A 99 2.19 -14.63 3.37
C ILE A 99 3.71 -14.64 3.17
N GLU A 100 4.26 -15.76 2.71
CA GLU A 100 5.69 -15.93 2.52
C GLU A 100 6.17 -15.35 1.19
N THR A 101 5.37 -15.55 0.14
CA THR A 101 5.68 -15.06 -1.21
C THR A 101 4.42 -14.58 -1.91
N ILE A 102 4.57 -13.58 -2.79
CA ILE A 102 3.53 -13.07 -3.67
C ILE A 102 4.14 -12.94 -5.06
N ASN A 103 3.51 -13.57 -6.05
CA ASN A 103 3.94 -13.54 -7.44
C ASN A 103 2.76 -13.10 -8.31
N GLU A 104 2.91 -11.98 -9.01
CA GLU A 104 1.90 -11.54 -9.98
C GLU A 104 1.92 -12.47 -11.21
N ARG A 105 0.76 -13.03 -11.55
CA ARG A 105 0.57 -13.94 -12.68
C ARG A 105 -0.77 -13.70 -13.37
N GLY A 106 -0.72 -13.18 -14.59
CA GLY A 106 -1.92 -12.92 -15.40
C GLY A 106 -2.82 -11.89 -14.72
N GLN A 107 -4.05 -12.28 -14.39
CA GLN A 107 -5.06 -11.39 -13.78
C GLN A 107 -5.10 -11.48 -12.23
N GLY A 108 -4.07 -12.01 -11.60
CA GLY A 108 -4.06 -12.24 -10.15
C GLY A 108 -2.69 -12.53 -9.58
N TYR A 109 -2.66 -12.94 -8.32
CA TYR A 109 -1.45 -13.16 -7.54
C TYR A 109 -1.44 -14.58 -7.01
N ASP A 110 -0.38 -15.32 -7.30
CA ASP A 110 -0.13 -16.60 -6.64
C ASP A 110 0.68 -16.33 -5.38
N ALA A 111 0.19 -16.80 -4.25
CA ALA A 111 0.80 -16.63 -2.94
C ALA A 111 1.11 -17.99 -2.30
N LEU A 112 2.22 -18.08 -1.59
CA LEU A 112 2.50 -19.17 -0.67
C LEU A 112 2.19 -18.70 0.75
N LEU A 113 1.27 -19.40 1.42
CA LEU A 113 0.84 -19.07 2.77
C LEU A 113 1.35 -20.13 3.75
N SER A 114 1.94 -19.73 4.88
CA SER A 114 2.14 -20.62 6.03
C SER A 114 1.00 -20.40 7.02
N CYS A 115 0.06 -21.34 7.06
CA CYS A 115 -1.14 -21.26 7.88
C CYS A 115 -1.03 -22.08 9.17
N GLN A 116 -1.49 -21.51 10.28
CA GLN A 116 -1.66 -22.25 11.52
C GLN A 116 -2.83 -23.25 11.39
N THR A 117 -2.59 -24.48 11.81
CA THR A 117 -3.57 -25.56 11.87
C THR A 117 -3.50 -26.25 13.23
N ALA A 118 -4.47 -27.13 13.51
CA ALA A 118 -4.45 -27.97 14.71
C ALA A 118 -3.21 -28.88 14.77
N ALA A 119 -2.60 -29.22 13.63
CA ALA A 119 -1.41 -30.05 13.54
C ALA A 119 -0.09 -29.26 13.52
N GLY A 120 -0.13 -27.93 13.62
CA GLY A 120 1.03 -27.04 13.47
C GLY A 120 0.92 -26.14 12.24
N GLN A 121 2.05 -25.70 11.69
CA GLN A 121 2.08 -24.88 10.47
C GLN A 121 1.93 -25.77 9.22
N ALA A 122 1.17 -25.29 8.24
CA ALA A 122 1.01 -25.95 6.95
C ALA A 122 1.12 -24.93 5.81
N GLU A 123 1.90 -25.27 4.79
CA GLU A 123 1.97 -24.48 3.56
C GLU A 123 0.70 -24.66 2.72
N ARG A 124 0.16 -23.55 2.23
CA ARG A 124 -1.09 -23.47 1.50
C ARG A 124 -0.90 -22.53 0.30
N PRO A 125 -0.61 -23.06 -0.91
CA PRO A 125 -0.56 -22.23 -2.09
C PRO A 125 -1.97 -21.74 -2.44
N ALA A 126 -2.11 -20.44 -2.64
CA ALA A 126 -3.36 -19.78 -2.94
C ALA A 126 -3.21 -18.86 -4.14
N ARG A 127 -4.32 -18.57 -4.81
CA ARG A 127 -4.40 -17.54 -5.84
C ARG A 127 -5.46 -16.51 -5.47
N PHE A 128 -5.06 -15.25 -5.50
CA PHE A 128 -5.90 -14.09 -5.30
C PHE A 128 -6.19 -13.42 -6.64
N GLU A 129 -7.46 -13.39 -7.05
CA GLU A 129 -7.90 -12.60 -8.20
C GLU A 129 -8.84 -11.51 -7.69
N ALA A 130 -8.32 -10.29 -7.57
CA ALA A 130 -9.03 -9.17 -6.97
C ALA A 130 -9.33 -8.06 -7.99
N THR A 131 -10.57 -7.59 -7.97
CA THR A 131 -11.04 -6.35 -8.59
C THR A 131 -11.18 -5.26 -7.52
N ASP A 132 -11.76 -4.12 -7.88
CA ASP A 132 -12.03 -3.04 -6.93
C ASP A 132 -13.04 -3.46 -5.84
N ASP A 133 -13.97 -4.36 -6.14
CA ASP A 133 -15.12 -4.71 -5.30
C ASP A 133 -15.23 -6.20 -4.95
N ALA A 134 -14.50 -7.08 -5.64
CA ALA A 134 -14.58 -8.52 -5.45
C ALA A 134 -13.19 -9.17 -5.34
N LEU A 135 -13.11 -10.23 -4.54
CA LEU A 135 -11.94 -11.10 -4.42
C LEU A 135 -12.38 -12.54 -4.67
N ARG A 136 -11.67 -13.21 -5.59
CA ARG A 136 -11.71 -14.67 -5.70
C ARG A 136 -10.48 -15.25 -5.01
N LEU A 137 -10.71 -16.06 -3.99
CA LEU A 137 -9.68 -16.84 -3.31
C LEU A 137 -9.76 -18.29 -3.79
N ILE A 138 -8.66 -18.79 -4.34
CA ILE A 138 -8.56 -20.13 -4.91
C ILE A 138 -7.44 -20.88 -4.18
N TRP A 139 -7.73 -22.04 -3.61
CA TRP A 139 -6.73 -22.91 -3.00
C TRP A 139 -6.11 -23.81 -4.08
N LEU A 140 -4.84 -23.57 -4.40
CA LEU A 140 -4.16 -24.25 -5.52
C LEU A 140 -3.84 -25.71 -5.23
N ASP A 141 -3.73 -26.07 -3.96
CA ASP A 141 -3.53 -27.44 -3.49
C ASP A 141 -4.85 -28.24 -3.39
N ARG A 142 -6.00 -27.59 -3.62
CA ARG A 142 -7.33 -28.20 -3.60
C ARG A 142 -8.10 -27.89 -4.89
N PRO A 143 -7.70 -28.47 -6.03
CA PRO A 143 -8.26 -28.12 -7.34
C PRO A 143 -9.75 -28.46 -7.51
N ASN A 144 -10.29 -29.32 -6.65
CA ASN A 144 -11.71 -29.69 -6.65
C ASN A 144 -12.56 -28.77 -5.74
N GLU A 145 -11.95 -27.88 -4.97
CA GLU A 145 -12.67 -26.91 -4.13
C GLU A 145 -13.10 -25.71 -4.98
N GLN A 146 -14.34 -25.26 -4.82
CA GLN A 146 -14.83 -24.11 -5.57
C GLN A 146 -14.12 -22.82 -5.10
N PRO A 147 -13.76 -21.91 -6.02
CA PRO A 147 -13.22 -20.60 -5.67
C PRO A 147 -14.15 -19.84 -4.74
N GLN A 148 -13.63 -19.35 -3.62
CA GLN A 148 -14.40 -18.54 -2.69
C GLN A 148 -14.54 -17.14 -3.29
N ARG A 149 -15.78 -16.63 -3.33
CA ARG A 149 -16.08 -15.27 -3.78
C ARG A 149 -16.37 -14.39 -2.57
N LEU A 150 -15.65 -13.28 -2.47
CA LEU A 150 -15.76 -12.32 -1.39
C LEU A 150 -15.99 -10.93 -1.98
N ILE A 151 -16.70 -10.09 -1.24
CA ILE A 151 -16.91 -8.67 -1.53
C ILE A 151 -15.98 -7.83 -0.67
N ARG A 152 -15.53 -6.69 -1.21
CA ARG A 152 -14.71 -5.75 -0.45
C ARG A 152 -15.56 -5.11 0.65
N CYS A 153 -15.08 -5.18 1.89
CA CYS A 153 -15.67 -4.46 2.99
C CYS A 153 -15.23 -3.00 2.92
N THR A 154 -16.13 -2.13 2.49
CA THR A 154 -15.92 -0.67 2.53
C THR A 154 -16.64 -0.08 3.74
N THR A 155 -16.10 0.99 4.32
CA THR A 155 -16.72 1.74 5.41
C THR A 155 -17.98 2.53 4.99
N LEU A 156 -18.42 2.42 3.73
CA LEU A 156 -19.56 3.13 3.14
C LEU A 156 -20.93 2.45 3.35
N ALA A 157 -21.09 1.66 4.40
CA ALA A 157 -22.41 1.27 4.87
C ALA A 157 -22.88 2.26 5.95
N ARG A 158 -23.54 3.34 5.52
CA ARG A 158 -24.48 4.12 6.35
C ARG A 158 -25.75 4.36 5.55
#